data_AF-A0A3E2BPY7-F1
#
_entry.id   AF-A0A3E2BPY7-F1
#
_cell.length_a   1.000
_cell.length_b   1.000
_cell.length_c   1.000
_cell.angle_alpha   90.00
_cell.angle_beta   90.00
_cell.angle_gamma   90.00
#
_symmetry.space_group_name_H-M   'P 1'
#
loop_
_entity.id
_entity.type
_entity.pdbx_description
1 polymer ?
#
loop_
_entity_poly.entity_id
_entity_poly.type
_entity_poly.pdbx_seq_one_letter_code
_entity_poly.pdbx_strand_id
1 'polypeptide(L)'
;MYRLDKIIVKKRTEELLSYLGIEEKKDDLIETYSAGMKKKLSLGAAIIHNPDLLILDEPFEGIDPISARSITNVLKQMVYKGTTVFMTSHNLELVEKLCDEVAIINKGKLIFESSAEKIREEMKNTGQANLENLFIELLAAEKEMRSLSWLE
;
A
#
# COMPACT_ATOMS: atom_id res chain seq x y z
N MET A 1 -23.01 -3.83 8.85
CA MET A 1 -21.65 -3.65 9.38
C MET A 1 -21.73 -3.27 10.83
N TYR A 2 -20.78 -3.73 11.65
CA TYR A 2 -20.82 -3.53 13.10
C TYR A 2 -20.84 -2.02 13.43
N ARG A 3 -21.74 -1.61 14.33
CA ARG A 3 -21.89 -0.23 14.85
C ARG A 3 -22.21 0.90 13.85
N LEU A 4 -22.71 0.58 12.65
CA LEU A 4 -23.17 1.59 11.69
C LEU A 4 -24.68 1.47 11.42
N ASP A 5 -25.36 2.62 11.37
CA ASP A 5 -26.76 2.69 10.94
C ASP A 5 -26.92 2.23 9.48
N LYS A 6 -28.01 1.54 9.17
CA LYS A 6 -28.26 0.96 7.84
C LYS A 6 -28.30 2.03 6.74
N ILE A 7 -28.83 3.22 7.01
CA ILE A 7 -28.89 4.32 6.05
C ILE A 7 -27.47 4.82 5.74
N ILE A 8 -26.64 4.94 6.78
CA ILE A 8 -25.23 5.34 6.64
C ILE A 8 -24.46 4.29 5.84
N VAL A 9 -24.64 3.00 6.17
CA VAL A 9 -23.99 1.90 5.43
C VAL A 9 -24.39 1.94 3.97
N LYS A 10 -25.69 2.04 3.65
CA LYS A 10 -26.16 2.07 2.25
C LYS A 10 -25.52 3.21 1.48
N LYS A 11 -25.56 4.43 2.03
CA LYS A 11 -24.96 5.62 1.41
C LYS A 11 -23.46 5.44 1.16
N ARG A 12 -22.71 5.02 2.18
CA ARG A 12 -21.26 4.82 2.06
C ARG A 12 -20.91 3.69 1.10
N THR A 13 -21.69 2.62 1.06
CA THR A 13 -21.50 1.52 0.10
C THR A 13 -21.64 2.02 -1.33
N GLU A 14 -22.69 2.80 -1.64
CA GLU A 14 -22.90 3.36 -2.97
C GLU A 14 -21.74 4.29 -3.38
N GLU A 15 -21.30 5.17 -2.48
CA GLU A 15 -20.15 6.06 -2.70
C GLU A 15 -18.85 5.27 -2.94
N LEU A 16 -18.57 4.25 -2.11
CA LEU A 16 -17.36 3.44 -2.21
C LEU A 16 -17.32 2.58 -3.47
N LEU A 17 -18.43 1.94 -3.83
CA LEU A 17 -18.49 1.11 -5.04
C LEU A 17 -18.22 1.95 -6.28
N SER A 18 -18.79 3.16 -6.35
CA SER A 18 -18.53 4.08 -7.47
C SER A 18 -17.08 4.57 -7.48
N TYR A 19 -16.56 4.96 -6.32
CA TYR A 19 -15.17 5.43 -6.23
C TYR A 19 -14.14 4.36 -6.59
N LEU A 20 -14.42 3.09 -6.26
CA LEU A 20 -13.58 1.95 -6.57
C LEU A 20 -13.80 1.39 -8.00
N GLY A 21 -14.74 1.95 -8.76
CA GLY A 21 -15.05 1.54 -10.13
C GLY A 21 -15.56 0.10 -10.22
N ILE A 22 -16.40 -0.31 -9.26
CA ILE A 22 -17.00 -1.64 -9.21
C ILE A 22 -18.54 -1.57 -9.06
N GLU A 23 -19.16 -0.40 -9.28
CA GLU A 23 -20.61 -0.23 -9.12
C GLU A 23 -21.43 -1.06 -10.12
N GLU A 24 -20.94 -1.26 -11.34
CA GLU A 24 -21.65 -2.01 -12.39
C GLU A 24 -21.79 -3.50 -12.03
N LYS A 25 -20.95 -3.98 -11.12
CA LYS A 25 -20.86 -5.37 -10.70
C LYS A 25 -21.43 -5.62 -9.32
N LYS A 26 -22.03 -4.61 -8.68
CA LYS A 26 -22.47 -4.65 -7.27
C LYS A 26 -23.46 -5.77 -6.94
N ASP A 27 -24.24 -6.22 -7.92
CA ASP A 27 -25.26 -7.26 -7.77
C ASP A 27 -24.78 -8.65 -8.26
N ASP A 28 -23.56 -8.72 -8.81
CA ASP A 28 -22.93 -9.98 -9.23
C ASP A 28 -22.36 -10.73 -8.00
N LEU A 29 -22.30 -12.06 -8.09
CA LEU A 29 -21.64 -12.88 -7.06
C LEU A 29 -20.14 -12.57 -7.01
N ILE A 30 -19.59 -12.39 -5.80
CA ILE A 30 -18.17 -12.08 -5.58
C ILE A 30 -17.24 -13.12 -6.24
N GLU A 31 -17.69 -14.36 -6.43
CA GLU A 31 -16.91 -15.39 -7.12
C GLU A 31 -16.51 -14.99 -8.55
N THR A 32 -17.36 -14.22 -9.25
CA THR A 32 -17.15 -13.76 -10.63
C THR A 32 -16.19 -12.57 -10.71
N TYR A 33 -15.83 -11.97 -9.58
CA TYR A 33 -14.92 -10.82 -9.54
C TYR A 33 -13.49 -11.23 -9.89
N SER A 34 -12.80 -10.36 -10.63
CA SER A 34 -11.35 -10.47 -10.81
C SER A 34 -10.62 -10.32 -9.46
N ALA A 35 -9.35 -10.74 -9.40
CA ALA A 35 -8.53 -10.58 -8.20
C ALA A 35 -8.46 -9.09 -7.75
N GLY A 36 -8.28 -8.16 -8.69
CA GLY A 36 -8.28 -6.73 -8.43
C GLY A 36 -9.62 -6.22 -7.89
N MET A 37 -10.75 -6.69 -8.44
CA MET A 37 -12.08 -6.32 -7.92
C MET A 37 -12.31 -6.84 -6.49
N LYS A 38 -11.86 -8.06 -6.19
CA LYS A 38 -11.93 -8.61 -4.82
C LYS A 38 -11.09 -7.79 -3.84
N LYS A 39 -9.88 -7.36 -4.24
CA LYS A 39 -9.05 -6.46 -3.43
C LYS A 39 -9.71 -5.10 -3.20
N LYS A 40 -10.27 -4.48 -4.25
CA LYS A 40 -11.04 -3.22 -4.14
C LYS A 40 -12.21 -3.36 -3.16
N LEU A 41 -13.02 -4.42 -3.30
CA LEU A 41 -14.14 -4.68 -2.41
C LEU A 41 -13.68 -4.87 -0.95
N SER A 42 -12.60 -5.63 -0.73
CA SER A 42 -12.00 -5.84 0.59
C SER A 42 -11.56 -4.51 1.23
N LEU A 43 -10.87 -3.66 0.47
CA LEU A 43 -10.50 -2.33 0.92
C LEU A 43 -11.74 -1.48 1.26
N GLY A 44 -12.76 -1.47 0.40
CA GLY A 44 -14.03 -0.78 0.66
C GLY A 44 -14.66 -1.22 1.98
N ALA A 45 -14.71 -2.53 2.24
CA ALA A 45 -15.21 -3.09 3.49
C ALA A 45 -14.34 -2.70 4.70
N ALA A 46 -13.02 -2.56 4.53
CA ALA A 46 -12.10 -2.13 5.57
C ALA A 46 -12.25 -0.65 5.95
N ILE A 47 -12.59 0.23 5.00
CA ILE A 47 -12.61 1.69 5.24
C ILE A 47 -14.00 2.27 5.52
N ILE A 48 -15.06 1.57 5.15
CA ILE A 48 -16.46 2.03 5.27
C ILE A 48 -16.87 2.49 6.68
N HIS A 49 -16.24 1.98 7.73
CA HIS A 49 -16.53 2.36 9.12
C HIS A 49 -15.66 3.51 9.63
N ASN A 50 -14.82 4.09 8.77
CA ASN A 50 -13.91 5.20 9.10
C ASN A 50 -13.01 4.87 10.30
N PRO A 51 -12.11 3.87 10.19
CA PRO A 51 -11.25 3.45 11.28
C PRO A 51 -10.21 4.53 11.66
N ASP A 52 -9.81 4.53 12.93
CA ASP A 52 -8.68 5.33 13.42
C ASP A 52 -7.33 4.69 13.04
N LEU A 53 -7.29 3.37 12.84
CA LEU A 53 -6.14 2.59 12.40
C LEU A 53 -6.55 1.61 11.29
N LEU A 54 -5.89 1.71 10.14
CA LEU A 54 -6.06 0.83 8.99
C LEU A 54 -4.77 0.06 8.73
N ILE A 55 -4.84 -1.27 8.77
CA ILE A 55 -3.71 -2.18 8.48
C ILE A 55 -3.96 -2.83 7.13
N LEU A 56 -3.02 -2.69 6.20
CA LEU A 56 -3.13 -3.18 4.83
C LEU A 56 -1.95 -4.08 4.49
N ASP A 57 -2.24 -5.31 4.06
CA ASP A 57 -1.22 -6.22 3.55
C ASP A 57 -1.21 -6.17 2.01
N GLU A 58 -0.12 -5.68 1.42
CA GLU A 58 0.07 -5.55 -0.04
C GLU A 58 -1.15 -4.93 -0.79
N PRO A 59 -1.60 -3.72 -0.40
CA PRO A 59 -2.89 -3.18 -0.86
C PRO A 59 -2.96 -2.87 -2.36
N PHE A 60 -1.83 -2.71 -3.04
CA PHE A 60 -1.77 -2.30 -4.44
C PHE A 60 -1.45 -3.43 -5.41
N GLU A 61 -1.00 -4.57 -4.91
CA GLU A 61 -0.59 -5.69 -5.76
C GLU A 61 -1.80 -6.22 -6.57
N GLY A 62 -1.64 -6.41 -7.88
CA GLY A 62 -2.72 -6.90 -8.74
C GLY A 62 -3.87 -5.91 -8.98
N ILE A 63 -3.66 -4.63 -8.65
CA ILE A 63 -4.57 -3.53 -8.96
C ILE A 63 -4.03 -2.74 -10.16
N ASP A 64 -4.92 -2.37 -11.09
CA ASP A 64 -4.56 -1.55 -12.24
C ASP A 64 -4.12 -0.12 -11.84
N PRO A 65 -3.28 0.57 -12.65
CA PRO A 65 -2.72 1.88 -12.27
C PRO A 65 -3.77 2.96 -11.96
N ILE A 66 -4.91 2.93 -12.67
CA ILE A 66 -5.99 3.91 -12.48
C ILE A 66 -6.59 3.71 -11.08
N SER A 67 -6.91 2.46 -10.74
CA SER A 67 -7.50 2.12 -9.45
C SER A 67 -6.52 2.29 -8.30
N ALA A 68 -5.23 1.98 -8.49
CA ALA A 68 -4.19 2.22 -7.50
C ALA A 68 -4.08 3.71 -7.14
N ARG A 69 -4.24 4.61 -8.14
CA ARG A 69 -4.30 6.06 -7.92
C ARG A 69 -5.53 6.48 -7.12
N SER A 70 -6.71 5.94 -7.42
CA SER A 70 -7.92 6.21 -6.64
C SER A 70 -7.76 5.76 -5.18
N ILE A 71 -7.29 4.53 -4.96
CA ILE A 71 -7.03 3.99 -3.62
C ILE A 71 -6.04 4.88 -2.85
N THR A 72 -4.94 5.26 -3.49
CA THR A 72 -3.95 6.17 -2.93
C THR A 72 -4.58 7.47 -2.44
N ASN A 73 -5.46 8.08 -3.25
CA ASN A 73 -6.11 9.33 -2.89
C ASN A 73 -7.02 9.18 -1.65
N VAL A 74 -7.75 8.07 -1.55
CA VAL A 74 -8.58 7.76 -0.38
C VAL A 74 -7.73 7.60 0.87
N LEU A 75 -6.65 6.82 0.79
CA LEU A 75 -5.74 6.62 1.93
C LEU A 75 -5.16 7.95 2.40
N LYS A 76 -4.70 8.82 1.48
CA LYS A 76 -4.21 10.16 1.81
C LYS A 76 -5.28 11.04 2.47
N GLN A 77 -6.52 10.98 1.99
CA GLN A 77 -7.62 11.73 2.60
C GLN A 77 -7.98 11.21 4.00
N MET A 78 -7.90 9.89 4.23
CA MET A 78 -8.10 9.30 5.55
C MET A 78 -7.00 9.74 6.52
N VAL A 79 -5.73 9.69 6.08
CA VAL A 79 -4.59 10.19 6.86
C VAL A 79 -4.74 11.67 7.21
N TYR A 80 -5.13 12.50 6.23
CA TYR A 80 -5.40 13.91 6.47
C TYR A 80 -6.51 14.16 7.52
N LYS A 81 -7.45 13.23 7.65
CA LYS A 81 -8.53 13.27 8.66
C LYS A 81 -8.16 12.63 10.00
N GLY A 82 -6.94 12.11 10.14
CA GLY A 82 -6.43 11.53 11.39
C GLY A 82 -6.38 10.00 11.45
N THR A 83 -6.75 9.28 10.39
CA THR A 83 -6.56 7.82 10.35
C THR A 83 -5.08 7.49 10.21
N THR A 84 -4.57 6.60 11.05
CA THR A 84 -3.23 6.00 10.86
C THR A 84 -3.33 4.85 9.86
N VAL A 85 -2.47 4.83 8.83
CA VAL A 85 -2.40 3.73 7.86
C VAL A 85 -1.06 3.02 8.03
N PHE A 86 -1.11 1.72 8.35
CA PHE A 86 0.05 0.84 8.35
C PHE A 86 -0.07 -0.09 7.14
N MET A 87 0.96 -0.17 6.31
CA MET A 87 0.95 -1.07 5.16
C MET A 87 2.26 -1.80 4.93
N THR A 88 2.17 -3.01 4.40
CA THR A 88 3.29 -3.77 3.85
C THR A 88 3.31 -3.61 2.34
N SER A 89 4.51 -3.57 1.75
CA SER A 89 4.69 -3.51 0.30
C SER A 89 6.10 -3.95 -0.06
N HIS A 90 6.22 -4.84 -1.04
CA HIS A 90 7.49 -5.11 -1.73
C HIS A 90 7.80 -4.08 -2.83
N ASN A 91 6.83 -3.23 -3.19
CA ASN A 91 7.04 -2.13 -4.12
C ASN A 91 7.60 -0.92 -3.36
N LEU A 92 8.92 -0.74 -3.46
CA LEU A 92 9.66 0.31 -2.76
C LEU A 92 9.38 1.72 -3.31
N GLU A 93 9.06 1.85 -4.59
CA GLU A 93 8.67 3.14 -5.20
C GLU A 93 7.35 3.66 -4.58
N LEU A 94 6.38 2.76 -4.38
CA LEU A 94 5.13 3.12 -3.71
C LEU A 94 5.35 3.49 -2.25
N VAL A 95 6.19 2.73 -1.53
CA VAL A 95 6.54 3.04 -0.12
C VAL A 95 7.15 4.44 -0.02
N GLU A 96 8.14 4.75 -0.86
CA GLU A 96 8.83 6.05 -0.86
C GLU A 96 7.88 7.23 -1.14
N LYS A 97 6.86 7.01 -1.97
CA LYS A 97 5.90 8.03 -2.40
C LYS A 97 4.73 8.23 -1.44
N LEU A 98 4.37 7.20 -0.66
CA LEU A 98 3.14 7.18 0.14
C LEU A 98 3.38 7.22 1.64
N CYS A 99 4.48 6.64 2.11
CA CYS A 99 4.74 6.53 3.54
C CYS A 99 5.45 7.78 4.08
N ASP A 100 5.08 8.16 5.29
CA ASP A 100 5.80 9.17 6.08
C ASP A 100 6.98 8.54 6.85
N GLU A 101 6.79 7.31 7.33
CA GLU A 101 7.78 6.49 8.05
C GLU A 101 7.97 5.14 7.35
N VAL A 102 9.21 4.67 7.26
CA VAL A 102 9.57 3.44 6.55
C VAL A 102 10.40 2.53 7.45
N ALA A 103 10.03 1.25 7.49
CA ALA A 103 10.72 0.20 8.20
C ALA A 103 11.06 -0.95 7.25
N ILE A 104 12.28 -1.49 7.35
CA ILE A 104 12.72 -2.65 6.57
C ILE A 104 12.94 -3.84 7.51
N ILE A 105 12.29 -4.95 7.20
CA ILE A 105 12.40 -6.21 7.95
C ILE A 105 13.13 -7.24 7.10
N ASN A 106 14.13 -7.90 7.69
CA ASN A 106 14.84 -9.03 7.09
C ASN A 106 15.00 -10.14 8.13
N LYS A 107 14.70 -11.40 7.75
CA LYS A 107 14.77 -12.58 8.63
C LYS A 107 14.07 -12.39 9.98
N GLY A 108 12.92 -11.71 9.99
CA GLY A 108 12.13 -11.45 11.20
C GLY A 108 12.72 -10.38 12.13
N LYS A 109 13.73 -9.61 11.68
CA LYS A 109 14.32 -8.50 12.42
C LYS A 109 14.12 -7.18 11.68
N LEU A 110 13.80 -6.13 12.43
CA LEU A 110 13.84 -4.76 11.94
C LEU A 110 15.32 -4.37 11.77
N ILE A 111 15.73 -4.13 10.53
CA ILE A 111 17.13 -3.79 10.19
C ILE A 111 17.31 -2.30 9.88
N PHE A 112 16.22 -1.60 9.59
CA PHE A 112 16.23 -0.18 9.29
C PHE A 112 14.86 0.44 9.60
N GLU A 113 14.86 1.65 10.14
CA GLU A 113 13.68 2.46 10.41
C GLU A 113 14.06 3.94 10.28
N SER A 114 13.35 4.69 9.44
CA SER A 114 13.56 6.12 9.27
C SER A 114 12.37 6.78 8.58
N SER A 115 12.21 8.08 8.78
CA SER A 115 11.22 8.88 8.06
C SER A 115 11.56 8.92 6.58
N ALA A 116 10.55 8.88 5.71
CA ALA A 116 10.74 9.01 4.27
C ALA A 116 11.41 10.34 3.88
N GLU A 117 11.26 11.38 4.69
CA GLU A 117 11.97 12.66 4.51
C GLU A 117 13.48 12.51 4.67
N LYS A 118 13.94 11.98 5.81
CA LYS A 118 15.37 11.71 6.05
C LYS A 118 15.98 10.79 5.00
N ILE A 119 15.26 9.73 4.61
CA ILE A 119 15.70 8.82 3.55
C ILE A 119 15.96 9.59 2.26
N ARG A 120 15.03 10.47 1.85
CA ARG A 120 15.19 11.31 0.66
C ARG A 120 16.33 12.32 0.78
N GLU A 121 16.58 12.87 1.97
CA GLU A 121 17.70 13.78 2.21
C GLU A 121 19.05 13.07 2.11
N GLU A 122 19.19 11.90 2.73
CA GLU A 122 20.39 11.07 2.66
C GLU A 122 20.70 10.66 1.21
N MET A 123 19.68 10.23 0.46
CA MET A 123 19.80 9.85 -0.96
C MET A 123 20.25 10.99 -1.88
N LYS A 124 19.79 12.22 -1.62
CA LYS A 124 20.26 13.41 -2.37
C LYS A 124 21.76 13.66 -2.18
N ASN A 125 22.28 13.34 -1.00
CA ASN A 125 23.69 13.58 -0.67
C ASN A 125 24.63 12.48 -1.18
N THR A 126 24.15 11.23 -1.28
CA THR A 126 24.96 10.09 -1.76
C THR A 126 24.90 9.88 -3.27
N GLY A 127 23.98 10.56 -3.97
CA GLY A 127 23.75 10.36 -5.41
C GLY A 127 23.08 9.02 -5.74
N GLN A 128 22.60 8.28 -4.72
CA GLN A 128 21.89 7.02 -4.87
C GLN A 128 20.40 7.26 -5.03
N ALA A 129 19.81 6.65 -6.05
CA ALA A 129 18.66 7.24 -6.72
C ALA A 129 17.26 6.82 -6.21
N ASN A 130 17.13 5.98 -5.17
CA ASN A 130 15.82 5.54 -4.64
C ASN A 130 15.96 4.59 -3.43
N LEU A 131 14.84 4.32 -2.75
CA LEU A 131 14.71 3.35 -1.65
C LEU A 131 15.16 1.92 -2.01
N GLU A 132 15.09 1.56 -3.29
CA GLU A 132 15.55 0.26 -3.79
C GLU A 132 17.05 0.03 -3.59
N ASN A 133 17.88 1.02 -3.89
CA ASN A 133 19.32 0.90 -3.68
C ASN A 133 19.67 0.74 -2.19
N LEU A 134 19.07 1.55 -1.31
CA LEU A 134 19.24 1.42 0.13
C LEU A 134 18.86 0.02 0.62
N PHE A 135 17.74 -0.51 0.15
CA PHE A 135 17.30 -1.86 0.47
C PHE A 135 18.32 -2.92 0.01
N ILE A 136 18.84 -2.80 -1.22
CA ILE A 136 19.87 -3.72 -1.74
C ILE A 136 21.14 -3.64 -0.90
N GLU A 137 21.63 -2.46 -0.53
CA GLU A 137 22.85 -2.30 0.27
C GLU A 137 22.73 -2.94 1.65
N LEU A 138 21.61 -2.69 2.33
CA LEU A 138 21.30 -3.29 3.62
C LEU A 138 21.27 -4.82 3.56
N LEU A 139 20.85 -5.40 2.43
CA LEU A 139 20.83 -6.85 2.22
C LEU A 139 22.15 -7.41 1.67
N ALA A 140 22.87 -6.66 0.86
CA ALA A 140 24.16 -7.06 0.26
C ALA A 140 25.24 -7.20 1.33
N ALA A 141 25.17 -6.42 2.42
CA ALA A 141 25.98 -6.63 3.61
C ALA A 141 25.87 -8.06 4.18
N GLU A 142 24.81 -8.81 3.84
CA GLU A 142 24.61 -10.21 4.24
C GLU A 142 24.88 -11.25 3.13
N LYS A 143 25.11 -10.86 1.87
CA LYS A 143 25.26 -11.81 0.75
C LYS A 143 26.43 -11.45 -0.17
N GLU A 144 27.30 -12.41 -0.42
CA GLU A 144 28.22 -12.37 -1.57
C GLU A 144 27.42 -12.23 -2.87
N MET A 145 27.71 -11.17 -3.64
CA MET A 145 27.13 -10.96 -4.96
C MET A 145 27.65 -12.06 -5.88
N ARG A 146 26.82 -13.09 -6.13
CA ARG A 146 27.18 -14.21 -7.00
C ARG A 146 27.15 -13.74 -8.45
N SER A 147 28.33 -13.64 -9.08
CA SER A 147 28.42 -13.45 -10.53
C SER A 147 28.16 -14.78 -11.25
N LEU A 148 27.55 -14.69 -12.43
CA LEU A 148 27.39 -15.84 -13.32
C LEU A 148 28.68 -15.97 -14.12
N SER A 149 29.47 -17.00 -13.83
CA SER A 149 30.80 -17.22 -14.43
C SER A 149 30.82 -17.38 -15.96
N TRP A 150 29.66 -17.46 -16.60
CA TRP A 150 29.51 -17.58 -18.06
C TRP A 150 29.16 -16.25 -18.75
N LEU A 151 28.99 -15.17 -17.97
CA LEU A 151 28.68 -13.80 -18.42
C LEU A 151 29.89 -12.86 -18.35
N GLU A 152 31.08 -13.40 -18.04
CA GLU A 152 32.38 -12.70 -18.05
C GLU A 152 33.13 -12.92 -19.37
#